data_AF-A0A6L5E8P3-F1
#
_entry.id   AF-A0A6L5E8P3-F1
#
_cell.length_a   1.000
_cell.length_b   1.000
_cell.length_c   1.000
_cell.angle_alpha   90.00
_cell.angle_beta   90.00
_cell.angle_gamma   90.00
#
_symmetry.space_group_name_H-M   'P 1'
#
loop_
_entity.id
_entity.type
_entity.pdbx_description
1 polymer ?
#
loop_
_entity_poly.entity_id
_entity_poly.type
_entity_poly.pdbx_seq_one_letter_code
_entity_poly.pdbx_strand_id
1 'polypeptide(L)'
;MSGLVANPGYWRASKIELIEALSCGVLFGMAGEAIVTLLQDIKCIDTERAALLQTNLPADAQQLWQLAWKNWNRRLPSPRTEYDDENEELTLGWPGRDDKEVSPVGRGFMLVQELFRQHVRETQGSAAFIRVEEDGETEEYLTPLWSAAIRALLFRMMALAEREYLSPSEFAQLSQSWNAVFVGKPCIRDRPGGLR
;
A
#
# COMPACT_ATOMS: atom_id res chain seq x y z
N MET A 1 -31.19 2.86 -25.55
CA MET A 1 -30.48 4.09 -25.96
C MET A 1 -29.02 3.94 -25.58
N SER A 2 -28.11 3.75 -26.55
CA SER A 2 -26.67 3.62 -26.27
C SER A 2 -26.08 5.00 -25.99
N GLY A 3 -25.77 5.30 -24.73
CA GLY A 3 -25.14 6.54 -24.27
C GLY A 3 -23.67 6.69 -24.70
N LEU A 4 -23.38 6.47 -25.98
CA LEU A 4 -22.06 6.70 -26.55
C LEU A 4 -22.05 8.10 -27.15
N VAL A 5 -21.30 9.01 -26.52
CA VAL A 5 -21.03 10.35 -27.05
C VAL A 5 -20.25 10.20 -28.35
N ALA A 6 -20.71 10.87 -29.42
CA ALA A 6 -20.18 10.71 -30.77
C ALA A 6 -18.70 11.09 -30.92
N ASN A 7 -18.15 11.89 -30.01
CA ASN A 7 -16.74 12.27 -30.01
C ASN A 7 -16.23 12.49 -28.57
N PRO A 8 -15.83 11.42 -27.87
CA PRO A 8 -15.52 11.50 -26.45
C PRO A 8 -14.13 12.11 -26.15
N GLY A 9 -13.38 12.57 -27.17
CA GLY A 9 -12.05 13.16 -26.98
C GLY A 9 -10.95 12.16 -26.61
N TYR A 10 -11.25 10.86 -26.62
CA TYR A 10 -10.30 9.77 -26.44
C TYR A 10 -10.67 8.58 -27.33
N TRP A 11 -9.68 7.81 -27.75
CA TRP A 11 -9.91 6.52 -28.42
C TRP A 11 -9.82 5.39 -27.41
N ARG A 12 -10.80 4.49 -27.41
CA ARG A 12 -10.71 3.24 -26.62
C ARG A 12 -9.73 2.30 -27.31
N ALA A 13 -8.82 1.71 -26.53
CA ALA A 13 -7.96 0.65 -27.05
C ALA A 13 -8.83 -0.54 -27.49
N SER A 14 -8.71 -0.95 -28.75
CA SER A 14 -9.39 -2.13 -29.30
C SER A 14 -8.60 -3.43 -29.05
N LYS A 15 -7.28 -3.30 -28.85
CA LYS A 15 -6.36 -4.38 -28.50
C LYS A 15 -5.24 -3.81 -27.65
N ILE A 16 -4.83 -4.56 -26.62
CA ILE A 16 -3.63 -4.30 -25.83
C ILE A 16 -2.69 -5.48 -26.06
N GLU A 17 -1.44 -5.20 -26.38
CA GLU A 17 -0.40 -6.21 -26.61
C GLU A 17 0.80 -5.89 -25.72
N LEU A 18 1.26 -6.88 -24.95
CA LEU A 18 2.43 -6.74 -24.10
C LEU A 18 3.68 -6.83 -24.97
N ILE A 19 4.35 -5.69 -25.17
CA ILE A 19 5.58 -5.61 -25.97
C ILE A 19 6.77 -6.12 -25.14
N GLU A 20 6.85 -5.70 -23.87
CA GLU A 20 7.92 -6.08 -22.95
C GLU A 20 7.39 -6.06 -21.51
N ALA A 21 7.72 -7.10 -20.75
CA ALA A 21 7.50 -7.11 -19.31
C ALA A 21 8.71 -6.46 -18.61
N LEU A 22 8.52 -5.27 -18.04
CA LEU A 22 9.52 -4.62 -17.21
C LEU A 22 9.55 -5.24 -15.82
N SER A 23 10.72 -5.21 -15.17
CA SER A 23 10.84 -5.60 -13.77
C SER A 23 9.95 -4.73 -12.88
N CYS A 24 9.33 -5.33 -11.88
CA CYS A 24 8.56 -4.61 -10.87
C CYS A 24 9.40 -3.55 -10.14
N GLY A 25 10.73 -3.70 -10.14
CA GLY A 25 11.63 -2.73 -9.54
C GLY A 25 11.63 -1.35 -10.20
N VAL A 26 11.13 -1.24 -11.44
CA VAL A 26 10.93 0.07 -12.09
C VAL A 26 9.90 0.91 -11.36
N LEU A 27 8.86 0.29 -10.77
CA LEU A 27 7.78 1.00 -10.07
C LEU A 27 8.00 1.11 -8.56
N PHE A 28 8.65 0.11 -7.98
CA PHE A 28 8.67 -0.10 -6.53
C PHE A 28 10.09 -0.23 -5.95
N GLY A 29 11.12 0.04 -6.74
CA GLY A 29 12.53 -0.09 -6.31
C GLY A 29 12.96 -1.53 -6.10
N MET A 30 14.07 -1.75 -5.39
CA MET A 30 14.68 -3.08 -5.24
C MET A 30 13.76 -4.14 -4.65
N ALA A 31 12.76 -3.74 -3.86
CA ALA A 31 11.78 -4.63 -3.25
C ALA A 31 10.60 -4.99 -4.17
N GLY A 32 10.61 -4.59 -5.45
CA GLY A 32 9.39 -4.56 -6.27
C GLY A 32 8.64 -5.89 -6.42
N GLU A 33 9.34 -7.01 -6.57
CA GLU A 33 8.70 -8.33 -6.63
C GLU A 33 8.01 -8.71 -5.30
N ALA A 34 8.63 -8.36 -4.17
CA ALA A 34 8.06 -8.58 -2.84
C ALA A 34 6.83 -7.68 -2.60
N ILE A 35 6.87 -6.44 -3.11
CA ILE A 35 5.72 -5.52 -3.06
C ILE A 35 4.57 -6.05 -3.91
N VAL A 36 4.83 -6.55 -5.13
CA VAL A 36 3.78 -7.16 -5.98
C VAL A 36 3.16 -8.38 -5.33
N THR A 37 3.97 -9.22 -4.70
CA THR A 37 3.50 -10.32 -3.86
C THR A 37 2.54 -9.83 -2.77
N LEU A 38 2.90 -8.77 -2.04
CA LEU A 38 2.04 -8.20 -1.00
C LEU A 38 0.74 -7.65 -1.57
N LEU A 39 0.79 -6.96 -2.72
CA LEU A 39 -0.39 -6.43 -3.42
C LEU A 39 -1.35 -7.56 -3.81
N GLN A 40 -0.82 -8.68 -4.32
CA GLN A 40 -1.63 -9.85 -4.69
C GLN A 40 -2.29 -10.52 -3.49
N ASP A 41 -1.66 -10.47 -2.32
CA ASP A 41 -2.16 -11.09 -1.10
C ASP A 41 -3.32 -10.30 -0.46
N ILE A 42 -3.54 -9.02 -0.85
CA ILE A 42 -4.66 -8.17 -0.39
C ILE A 42 -6.01 -8.86 -0.61
N LYS A 43 -6.20 -9.52 -1.76
CA LYS A 43 -7.46 -10.19 -2.14
C LYS A 43 -7.87 -11.30 -1.16
N CYS A 44 -6.91 -11.79 -0.38
CA CYS A 44 -7.15 -12.84 0.60
C CYS A 44 -7.32 -12.29 2.02
N ILE A 45 -7.46 -10.98 2.23
CA ILE A 45 -7.74 -10.42 3.55
C ILE A 45 -9.25 -10.42 3.77
N ASP A 46 -9.73 -11.41 4.53
CA ASP A 46 -11.08 -11.47 5.07
C ASP A 46 -11.11 -10.92 6.51
N THR A 47 -12.27 -10.98 7.15
CA THR A 47 -12.48 -10.48 8.52
C THR A 47 -11.60 -11.21 9.54
N GLU A 48 -11.37 -12.52 9.39
CA GLU A 48 -10.52 -13.30 10.30
C GLU A 48 -9.06 -12.84 10.20
N ARG A 49 -8.56 -12.71 8.97
CA ARG A 49 -7.20 -12.24 8.72
C ARG A 49 -7.01 -10.78 9.11
N ALA A 50 -8.00 -9.92 8.89
CA ALA A 50 -7.97 -8.54 9.36
C ALA A 50 -7.88 -8.48 10.90
N ALA A 51 -8.62 -9.33 11.61
CA ALA A 51 -8.54 -9.41 13.07
C ALA A 51 -7.18 -9.91 13.55
N LEU A 52 -6.57 -10.87 12.85
CA LEU A 52 -5.22 -11.33 13.15
C LEU A 52 -4.16 -10.25 12.87
N LEU A 53 -4.30 -9.48 11.78
CA LEU A 53 -3.42 -8.35 11.49
C LEU A 53 -3.50 -7.30 12.61
N GLN A 54 -4.72 -6.94 13.04
CA GLN A 54 -4.93 -6.01 14.15
C GLN A 54 -4.32 -6.53 15.45
N THR A 55 -4.60 -7.78 15.82
CA THR A 55 -4.13 -8.39 17.09
C THR A 55 -2.60 -8.44 17.16
N ASN A 56 -1.93 -8.62 16.03
CA ASN A 56 -0.48 -8.74 15.95
C ASN A 56 0.24 -7.44 15.56
N LEU A 57 -0.47 -6.30 15.56
CA LEU A 57 0.12 -5.00 15.26
C LEU A 57 0.98 -4.54 16.46
N PRO A 58 2.30 -4.37 16.30
CA PRO A 58 3.16 -3.96 17.42
C PRO A 58 2.85 -2.52 17.85
N ALA A 59 2.88 -2.26 19.16
CA ALA A 59 2.61 -0.93 19.71
C ALA A 59 3.57 0.14 19.16
N ASP A 60 4.86 -0.19 19.02
CA ASP A 60 5.87 0.79 18.57
C ASP A 60 6.07 0.83 17.04
N ALA A 61 5.26 0.08 16.28
CA ALA A 61 5.44 0.00 14.82
C ALA A 61 5.22 1.34 14.11
N GLN A 62 4.39 2.23 14.69
CA GLN A 62 4.17 3.57 14.14
C GLN A 62 5.42 4.45 14.25
N GLN A 63 6.08 4.45 15.41
CA GLN A 63 7.30 5.22 15.66
C GLN A 63 8.42 4.70 14.76
N LEU A 64 8.51 3.39 14.59
CA LEU A 64 9.49 2.77 13.72
C LEU A 64 9.22 3.08 12.23
N TRP A 65 7.97 3.10 11.81
CA TRP A 65 7.57 3.57 10.47
C TRP A 65 8.00 5.02 10.23
N GLN A 66 7.76 5.92 11.19
CA GLN A 66 8.18 7.32 11.10
C GLN A 66 9.71 7.45 11.06
N LEU A 67 10.42 6.65 11.85
CA LEU A 67 11.88 6.62 11.83
C LEU A 67 12.41 6.16 10.47
N ALA A 68 11.81 5.13 9.88
CA ALA A 68 12.17 4.64 8.55
C ALA A 68 11.98 5.73 7.48
N TRP A 69 10.87 6.47 7.52
CA TRP A 69 10.64 7.64 6.66
C TRP A 69 11.69 8.74 6.84
N LYS A 70 11.99 9.12 8.10
CA LYS A 70 13.05 10.10 8.42
C LYS A 70 14.40 9.66 7.86
N ASN A 71 14.74 8.38 8.01
CA ASN A 71 16.00 7.83 7.54
C ASN A 71 16.07 7.80 6.01
N TRP A 72 15.01 7.38 5.33
CA TRP A 72 14.94 7.45 3.88
C TRP A 72 15.12 8.87 3.35
N ASN A 73 14.38 9.85 3.91
CA ASN A 73 14.48 11.26 3.49
C ASN A 73 15.90 11.81 3.61
N ARG A 74 16.62 11.48 4.69
CA ARG A 74 18.02 11.91 4.91
C ARG A 74 18.99 11.39 3.85
N ARG A 75 18.65 10.31 3.14
CA ARG A 75 19.51 9.70 2.11
C ARG A 75 19.21 10.22 0.71
N LEU A 76 18.16 11.03 0.53
CA LEU A 76 17.87 11.64 -0.76
C LEU A 76 18.98 12.64 -1.13
N PRO A 77 19.27 12.84 -2.43
CA PRO A 77 20.25 13.85 -2.88
C PRO A 77 19.92 15.28 -2.40
N SER A 78 18.66 15.54 -2.09
CA SER A 78 18.18 16.80 -1.50
C SER A 78 17.15 16.47 -0.42
N PRO A 79 17.59 16.19 0.82
CA PRO A 79 16.69 15.90 1.93
C PRO A 79 15.77 17.09 2.21
N ARG A 80 14.53 16.79 2.61
CA ARG A 80 13.57 17.83 3.03
C ARG A 80 13.89 18.30 4.44
N THR A 81 13.74 19.61 4.67
CA THR A 81 14.06 20.29 5.94
C THR A 81 12.84 20.59 6.81
N GLU A 82 11.62 20.59 6.27
CA GLU A 82 10.37 20.97 6.96
C GLU A 82 9.72 19.82 7.75
N TYR A 83 10.51 18.85 8.23
CA TYR A 83 10.01 17.67 8.94
C TYR A 83 9.70 17.99 10.42
N ASP A 84 8.87 19.00 10.69
CA ASP A 84 8.62 19.48 12.06
C ASP A 84 7.16 19.43 12.53
N ASP A 85 6.20 18.98 11.71
CA ASP A 85 4.83 18.77 12.21
C ASP A 85 4.57 17.32 12.69
N GLU A 86 4.43 17.23 14.00
CA GLU A 86 4.16 16.04 14.81
C GLU A 86 2.73 15.51 14.61
N ASN A 87 2.35 14.98 13.43
CA ASN A 87 1.21 14.04 13.34
C ASN A 87 0.97 13.42 11.95
N GLU A 88 2.02 13.11 11.20
CA GLU A 88 1.82 12.36 9.95
C GLU A 88 1.59 10.87 10.24
N GLU A 89 0.38 10.53 10.69
CA GLU A 89 -0.08 9.14 10.70
C GLU A 89 -0.16 8.64 9.25
N LEU A 90 0.76 7.73 8.88
CA LEU A 90 0.73 6.95 7.64
C LEU A 90 0.91 7.76 6.35
N THR A 91 1.93 8.62 6.29
CA THR A 91 2.40 9.27 5.05
C THR A 91 2.52 8.26 3.90
N LEU A 92 1.76 8.46 2.81
CA LEU A 92 1.77 7.54 1.66
C LEU A 92 2.69 8.00 0.53
N GLY A 93 3.14 9.25 0.61
CA GLY A 93 4.06 9.83 -0.34
C GLY A 93 4.15 11.33 -0.11
N TRP A 94 5.22 11.93 -0.59
CA TRP A 94 5.37 13.37 -0.65
C TRP A 94 5.51 13.84 -2.10
N PRO A 95 5.00 15.04 -2.42
CA PRO A 95 5.20 15.64 -3.74
C PRO A 95 6.71 15.81 -3.97
N GLY A 96 7.27 15.08 -4.93
CA GLY A 96 8.65 15.20 -5.36
C GLY A 96 8.93 16.58 -5.97
N ARG A 97 10.18 17.05 -5.92
CA ARG A 97 10.60 18.26 -6.67
C ARG A 97 10.69 17.98 -8.17
N ASP A 98 11.13 16.78 -8.51
CA ASP A 98 11.07 16.18 -9.83
C ASP A 98 10.25 14.88 -9.71
N ASP A 99 9.43 14.56 -10.70
CA ASP A 99 8.36 13.53 -10.68
C ASP A 99 8.81 12.08 -10.40
N LYS A 100 10.05 11.85 -9.99
CA LYS A 100 10.71 10.55 -10.02
C LYS A 100 10.66 9.79 -8.69
N GLU A 101 10.58 10.46 -7.53
CA GLU A 101 10.60 9.77 -6.22
C GLU A 101 9.67 10.43 -5.20
N VAL A 102 8.56 9.74 -4.87
CA VAL A 102 7.54 10.21 -3.91
C VAL A 102 7.54 9.43 -2.58
N SER A 103 8.16 8.24 -2.53
CA SER A 103 8.28 7.41 -1.32
C SER A 103 9.39 6.34 -1.46
N PRO A 104 9.80 5.66 -0.36
CA PRO A 104 10.68 4.49 -0.39
C PRO A 104 10.25 3.36 -1.33
N VAL A 105 8.95 3.27 -1.64
CA VAL A 105 8.35 2.27 -2.53
C VAL A 105 7.76 2.88 -3.80
N GLY A 106 8.19 4.09 -4.19
CA GLY A 106 7.59 4.81 -5.32
C GLY A 106 6.10 5.04 -5.09
N ARG A 107 5.23 4.49 -5.95
CA ARG A 107 3.76 4.58 -5.81
C ARG A 107 3.13 3.45 -4.98
N GLY A 108 3.93 2.55 -4.40
CA GLY A 108 3.46 1.34 -3.73
C GLY A 108 2.48 1.59 -2.58
N PHE A 109 2.74 2.57 -1.71
CA PHE A 109 1.85 2.91 -0.59
C PHE A 109 0.47 3.38 -1.06
N MET A 110 0.43 4.24 -2.09
CA MET A 110 -0.82 4.69 -2.70
C MET A 110 -1.58 3.50 -3.31
N LEU A 111 -0.88 2.61 -4.01
CA LEU A 111 -1.50 1.47 -4.67
C LEU A 111 -2.08 0.47 -3.67
N VAL A 112 -1.40 0.20 -2.55
CA VAL A 112 -1.99 -0.60 -1.47
C VAL A 112 -3.23 0.04 -0.90
N GLN A 113 -3.22 1.37 -0.67
CA GLN A 113 -4.38 2.04 -0.14
C GLN A 113 -5.60 1.89 -1.06
N GLU A 114 -5.41 2.09 -2.35
CA GLU A 114 -6.47 1.98 -3.35
C GLU A 114 -6.99 0.53 -3.46
N LEU A 115 -6.10 -0.43 -3.70
CA LEU A 115 -6.49 -1.84 -3.87
C LEU A 115 -7.12 -2.40 -2.60
N PHE A 116 -6.63 -2.03 -1.42
CA PHE A 116 -7.19 -2.47 -0.15
C PHE A 116 -8.59 -1.89 0.06
N ARG A 117 -8.78 -0.58 -0.14
CA ARG A 117 -10.10 0.05 -0.02
C ARG A 117 -11.09 -0.54 -1.02
N GLN A 118 -10.67 -0.79 -2.26
CA GLN A 118 -11.48 -1.46 -3.27
C GLN A 118 -11.90 -2.85 -2.80
N HIS A 119 -10.94 -3.71 -2.43
CA HIS A 119 -11.20 -5.08 -1.95
C HIS A 119 -12.15 -5.12 -0.76
N VAL A 120 -11.90 -4.26 0.24
CA VAL A 120 -12.74 -4.20 1.44
C VAL A 120 -14.15 -3.72 1.10
N ARG A 121 -14.30 -2.76 0.18
CA ARG A 121 -15.61 -2.32 -0.28
C ARG A 121 -16.36 -3.41 -1.04
N GLU A 122 -15.68 -4.17 -1.89
CA GLU A 122 -16.27 -5.29 -2.63
C GLU A 122 -16.73 -6.43 -1.72
N THR A 123 -15.99 -6.70 -0.63
CA THR A 123 -16.27 -7.84 0.25
C THR A 123 -17.15 -7.51 1.45
N GLN A 124 -17.09 -6.28 1.97
CA GLN A 124 -17.79 -5.86 3.20
C GLN A 124 -18.82 -4.75 2.96
N GLY A 125 -18.83 -4.14 1.78
CA GLY A 125 -19.70 -3.00 1.48
C GLY A 125 -19.44 -1.82 2.43
N SER A 126 -20.52 -1.13 2.80
CA SER A 126 -20.47 0.05 3.67
C SER A 126 -20.09 -0.28 5.13
N ALA A 127 -20.21 -1.55 5.58
CA ALA A 127 -19.93 -1.93 6.96
C ALA A 127 -18.45 -1.78 7.34
N ALA A 128 -17.56 -1.72 6.36
CA ALA A 128 -16.14 -1.48 6.57
C ALA A 128 -15.75 -0.01 6.67
N PHE A 129 -16.70 0.90 6.48
CA PHE A 129 -16.44 2.33 6.41
C PHE A 129 -17.28 3.12 7.42
N ILE A 130 -16.68 4.16 7.98
CA ILE A 130 -17.32 5.19 8.80
C ILE A 130 -17.43 6.43 7.92
N ARG A 131 -18.64 6.99 7.83
CA ARG A 131 -18.89 8.24 7.11
C ARG A 131 -19.12 9.35 8.10
N VAL A 132 -18.42 10.45 7.90
CA VAL A 132 -18.55 11.68 8.69
C VAL A 132 -18.93 12.78 7.73
N GLU A 133 -20.00 13.52 8.05
CA GLU A 133 -20.37 14.73 7.33
C GLU A 133 -19.85 15.93 8.12
N GLU A 134 -18.92 16.68 7.53
CA GLU A 134 -18.32 17.87 8.13
C GLU A 134 -18.22 18.95 7.05
N ASP A 135 -18.66 20.18 7.37
CA ASP A 135 -18.68 21.31 6.44
C ASP A 135 -19.37 21.09 5.08
N GLY A 136 -20.34 20.16 5.03
CA GLY A 136 -21.07 19.81 3.80
C GLY A 136 -20.32 18.85 2.88
N GLU A 137 -19.16 18.37 3.32
CA GLU A 137 -18.40 17.31 2.67
C GLU A 137 -18.59 15.99 3.43
N THR A 138 -18.68 14.88 2.69
CA THR A 138 -18.74 13.54 3.28
C THR A 138 -17.37 12.89 3.18
N GLU A 139 -16.73 12.70 4.32
CA GLU A 139 -15.48 11.96 4.41
C GLU A 139 -15.74 10.49 4.77
N GLU A 140 -14.94 9.60 4.17
CA GLU A 140 -15.08 8.15 4.37
C GLU A 140 -13.78 7.52 4.88
N TYR A 141 -13.87 6.98 6.09
CA TYR A 141 -12.79 6.36 6.83
C TYR A 141 -12.99 4.84 6.94
N LEU A 142 -11.92 4.08 7.09
CA LEU A 142 -12.02 2.65 7.42
C LEU A 142 -12.41 2.51 8.90
N THR A 143 -13.20 1.49 9.25
CA THR A 143 -13.42 1.14 10.67
C THR A 143 -12.09 0.76 11.35
N PRO A 144 -12.00 0.78 12.69
CA PRO A 144 -10.74 0.46 13.39
C PRO A 144 -10.10 -0.87 13.00
N LEU A 145 -10.91 -1.89 12.68
CA LEU A 145 -10.44 -3.19 12.21
C LEU A 145 -9.68 -3.06 10.87
N TRP A 146 -10.33 -2.47 9.87
CA TRP A 146 -9.76 -2.35 8.52
C TRP A 146 -8.64 -1.31 8.46
N SER A 147 -8.72 -0.27 9.29
CA SER A 147 -7.63 0.70 9.49
C SER A 147 -6.38 0.03 10.06
N ALA A 148 -6.51 -0.83 11.08
CA ALA A 148 -5.37 -1.59 11.60
C ALA A 148 -4.80 -2.57 10.56
N ALA A 149 -5.66 -3.20 9.75
CA ALA A 149 -5.22 -4.11 8.70
C ALA A 149 -4.41 -3.39 7.62
N ILE A 150 -4.85 -2.24 7.09
CA ILE A 150 -4.04 -1.48 6.11
C ILE A 150 -2.73 -0.97 6.71
N ARG A 151 -2.70 -0.59 8.00
CA ARG A 151 -1.46 -0.21 8.70
C ARG A 151 -0.43 -1.34 8.68
N ALA A 152 -0.86 -2.57 8.95
CA ALA A 152 0.03 -3.73 8.87
C ALA A 152 0.64 -3.92 7.48
N LEU A 153 -0.14 -3.66 6.41
CA LEU A 153 0.36 -3.72 5.02
C LEU A 153 1.39 -2.63 4.75
N LEU A 154 1.10 -1.40 5.17
CA LEU A 154 2.01 -0.26 5.04
C LEU A 154 3.34 -0.57 5.74
N PHE A 155 3.30 -0.94 7.02
CA PHE A 155 4.50 -1.28 7.79
C PHE A 155 5.33 -2.38 7.14
N ARG A 156 4.68 -3.45 6.64
CA ARG A 156 5.38 -4.51 5.93
C ARG A 156 6.05 -4.01 4.64
N MET A 157 5.38 -3.18 3.85
CA MET A 157 5.99 -2.61 2.64
C MET A 157 7.20 -1.73 2.96
N MET A 158 7.12 -0.90 4.00
CA MET A 158 8.29 -0.12 4.45
C MET A 158 9.43 -1.03 4.88
N ALA A 159 9.14 -2.09 5.64
CA ALA A 159 10.15 -3.06 6.05
C ALA A 159 10.88 -3.67 4.84
N LEU A 160 10.14 -3.98 3.78
CA LEU A 160 10.69 -4.52 2.53
C LEU A 160 11.54 -3.48 1.79
N ALA A 161 11.04 -2.25 1.67
CA ALA A 161 11.72 -1.16 0.98
C ALA A 161 13.02 -0.75 1.64
N GLU A 162 13.01 -0.67 2.98
CA GLU A 162 14.11 -0.21 3.81
C GLU A 162 14.94 -1.37 4.38
N ARG A 163 14.82 -2.57 3.80
CA ARG A 163 15.41 -3.80 4.35
C ARG A 163 16.90 -3.67 4.67
N GLU A 164 17.66 -3.01 3.81
CA GLU A 164 19.11 -2.84 3.93
C GLU A 164 19.52 -1.85 5.03
N TYR A 165 18.56 -1.04 5.50
CA TYR A 165 18.81 0.06 6.43
C TYR A 165 18.15 -0.15 7.81
N LEU A 166 17.26 -1.14 7.90
CA LEU A 166 16.68 -1.58 9.16
C LEU A 166 17.55 -2.69 9.76
N SER A 167 17.76 -2.61 11.07
CA SER A 167 18.29 -3.74 11.83
C SER A 167 17.37 -4.97 11.71
N PRO A 168 17.88 -6.19 11.95
CA PRO A 168 17.04 -7.40 11.94
C PRO A 168 15.83 -7.31 12.88
N SER A 169 15.98 -6.65 14.04
CA SER A 169 14.90 -6.46 15.01
C SER A 169 13.81 -5.52 14.48
N GLU A 170 14.21 -4.38 13.92
CA GLU A 170 13.27 -3.39 13.36
C GLU A 170 12.50 -3.98 12.16
N PHE A 171 13.19 -4.70 11.28
CA PHE A 171 12.56 -5.40 10.18
C PHE A 171 11.53 -6.44 10.68
N ALA A 172 11.89 -7.22 11.69
CA ALA A 172 11.00 -8.23 12.27
C ALA A 172 9.76 -7.58 12.89
N GLN A 173 9.93 -6.45 13.59
CA GLN A 173 8.85 -5.72 14.23
C GLN A 173 7.86 -5.14 13.19
N LEU A 174 8.35 -4.40 12.18
CA LEU A 174 7.46 -3.89 11.11
C LEU A 174 6.78 -5.00 10.31
N SER A 175 7.36 -6.20 10.28
CA SER A 175 6.81 -7.36 9.57
C SER A 175 5.95 -8.28 10.42
N GLN A 176 5.88 -8.07 11.74
CA GLN A 176 5.31 -9.02 12.70
C GLN A 176 3.86 -9.36 12.38
N SER A 177 3.01 -8.34 12.25
CA SER A 177 1.59 -8.49 11.97
C SER A 177 1.34 -9.27 10.67
N TRP A 178 2.04 -8.89 9.60
CA TRP A 178 1.98 -9.58 8.31
C TRP A 178 2.40 -11.05 8.41
N ASN A 179 3.52 -11.30 9.08
CA ASN A 179 4.08 -12.65 9.20
C ASN A 179 3.15 -13.58 9.97
N ALA A 180 2.46 -13.08 11.00
CA ALA A 180 1.49 -13.86 11.77
C ALA A 180 0.32 -14.39 10.92
N VAL A 181 0.02 -13.72 9.80
CA VAL A 181 -1.12 -14.06 8.93
C VAL A 181 -0.69 -14.87 7.70
N PHE A 182 0.41 -14.46 7.05
CA PHE A 182 0.75 -14.96 5.71
C PHE A 182 1.93 -15.94 5.67
N VAL A 183 2.76 -16.00 6.71
CA VAL A 183 3.84 -17.01 6.77
C VAL A 183 3.23 -18.38 7.08
N GLY A 184 3.40 -19.34 6.16
CA GLY A 184 2.85 -20.69 6.29
C GLY A 184 1.37 -20.83 5.89
N LYS A 185 0.68 -19.72 5.58
CA LYS A 185 -0.70 -19.68 5.05
C LYS A 185 -0.80 -18.76 3.82
N PRO A 186 -0.06 -19.03 2.74
CA PRO A 186 -0.04 -18.15 1.58
C PRO A 186 -1.44 -18.03 0.95
N CYS A 187 -1.74 -16.84 0.43
CA CYS A 187 -2.90 -16.63 -0.45
C CYS A 187 -2.76 -17.53 -1.70
N ILE A 188 -3.86 -18.12 -2.17
CA ILE A 188 -3.84 -18.78 -3.47
C ILE A 188 -3.75 -17.68 -4.53
N ARG A 189 -2.57 -17.57 -5.15
CA ARG A 189 -2.31 -16.61 -6.21
C ARG A 189 -2.70 -17.21 -7.54
N ASP A 190 -3.36 -16.42 -8.36
CA ASP A 190 -3.56 -16.80 -9.76
C ASP A 190 -2.18 -16.79 -10.39
N ARG A 191 -1.78 -17.89 -11.05
CA ARG A 191 -0.53 -17.88 -11.81
C ARG A 191 -0.65 -16.77 -12.85
N PRO A 192 0.37 -15.90 -13.00
CA PRO A 192 0.40 -15.00 -14.14
C PRO A 192 0.41 -15.84 -15.41
N GLY A 193 -0.69 -15.78 -16.15
CA GLY A 193 -0.84 -16.18 -17.56
C GLY A 193 -0.10 -17.44 -18.01
N GLY A 194 -0.70 -18.62 -17.79
CA GLY A 194 -0.63 -19.64 -18.82
C GLY A 194 -1.46 -19.15 -20.00
N LEU A 195 -0.81 -18.53 -20.98
CA LEU A 195 -1.44 -18.18 -22.27
C LEU A 195 -2.07 -19.46 -22.84
N ARG A 196 -3.40 -19.43 -23.05
CA ARG A 196 -4.09 -20.27 -24.02
C ARG A 196 -4.41 -19.42 -25.23
#